data_AF-A0A2N3AKF4-F1
#
_entry.id   AF-A0A2N3AKF4-F1
#
_cell.length_a   1.000
_cell.length_b   1.000
_cell.length_c   1.000
_cell.angle_alpha   90.00
_cell.angle_beta   90.00
_cell.angle_gamma   90.00
#
_symmetry.space_group_name_H-M   'P 1'
#
loop_
_entity.id
_entity.type
_entity.pdbx_description
1 polymer ?
#
loop_
_entity_poly.entity_id
_entity_poly.type
_entity_poly.pdbx_seq_one_letter_code
_entity_poly.pdbx_strand_id
1 'polypeptide(L)'
;MYSFRKSKKGFTLIELMVVVAIIGVLALLGLRVYSGQQARARNSVVKANAGSIQTIIQSELADRTPVVVWDGTDAKGDINKLILDSHIHNPVGVGDHTNDVTGQQTTNGVNLATASEGEVYVEYSNEVFSINGKSMDGTNPVYSTNLTAQR
;
A
#
# COMPACT_ATOMS: atom_id res chain seq x y z
N MET A 1 26.25 35.78 -52.25
CA MET A 1 26.51 35.02 -51.00
C MET A 1 25.67 35.67 -49.89
N TYR A 2 24.49 35.12 -49.59
CA TYR A 2 23.54 35.74 -48.65
C TYR A 2 23.86 35.27 -47.22
N SER A 3 24.35 36.17 -46.38
CA SER A 3 24.68 35.88 -44.98
C SER A 3 23.42 35.93 -44.12
N PHE A 4 22.93 34.78 -43.67
CA PHE A 4 21.90 34.68 -42.63
C PHE A 4 22.45 35.20 -41.29
N ARG A 5 22.31 36.50 -41.02
CA ARG A 5 22.53 37.04 -39.67
C ARG A 5 21.37 36.60 -38.78
N LYS A 6 21.60 35.60 -37.94
CA LYS A 6 20.66 35.16 -36.91
C LYS A 6 20.49 36.31 -35.91
N SER A 7 19.33 36.94 -35.89
CA SER A 7 19.00 37.98 -34.91
C SER A 7 19.02 37.36 -33.51
N LYS A 8 19.91 37.85 -32.63
CA LYS A 8 19.90 37.45 -31.22
C LYS A 8 18.74 38.19 -30.53
N LYS A 9 17.56 37.58 -30.51
CA LYS A 9 16.45 38.02 -29.64
C LYS A 9 16.86 37.73 -28.20
N GLY A 10 17.06 38.79 -27.40
CA GLY A 10 17.26 38.68 -25.97
C GLY A 10 15.94 38.37 -25.27
N PHE A 11 15.96 37.43 -24.32
CA PHE A 11 14.83 37.18 -23.43
C PHE A 11 14.76 38.31 -22.41
N THR A 12 13.59 38.90 -22.19
CA THR A 12 13.47 40.02 -21.26
C THR A 12 13.45 39.49 -19.81
N LEU A 13 14.07 40.22 -18.87
CA LEU A 13 14.02 39.84 -17.45
C LEU A 13 12.57 39.82 -16.93
N ILE A 14 11.71 40.67 -17.47
CA ILE A 14 10.30 40.72 -17.09
C ILE A 14 9.53 39.47 -17.55
N GLU A 15 9.80 38.94 -18.75
CA GLU A 15 9.25 37.65 -19.19
C GLU A 15 9.66 36.53 -18.24
N LEU A 16 10.92 36.54 -17.79
CA LEU A 16 11.40 35.53 -16.84
C LEU A 16 10.71 35.66 -15.48
N MET A 17 10.52 36.89 -14.99
CA MET A 17 9.84 37.12 -13.70
C MET A 17 8.38 36.66 -13.72
N VAL A 18 7.64 36.93 -14.80
CA VAL A 18 6.24 36.50 -14.93
C VAL A 18 6.15 34.97 -14.99
N VAL A 19 7.07 34.31 -15.70
CA VAL A 19 7.09 32.83 -15.80
C VAL A 19 7.32 32.20 -14.43
N VAL A 20 8.31 32.68 -13.66
CA VAL A 20 8.59 32.15 -12.32
C VAL A 20 7.42 32.39 -11.36
N ALA A 21 6.76 33.55 -11.46
CA ALA A 21 5.57 33.84 -10.67
C ALA A 21 4.42 32.86 -10.97
N ILE A 22 4.16 32.55 -12.23
CA ILE A 22 3.11 31.60 -12.63
C ILE A 22 3.47 30.17 -12.20
N ILE A 23 4.71 29.72 -12.41
CA ILE A 23 5.18 28.39 -11.95
C ILE A 23 5.05 28.26 -10.44
N GLY A 24 5.35 29.32 -9.67
CA GLY A 24 5.18 29.35 -8.22
C GLY A 24 3.73 29.10 -7.78
N VAL A 25 2.76 29.73 -8.44
CA VAL A 25 1.32 29.52 -8.15
C VAL A 25 0.90 28.09 -8.53
N LEU A 26 1.31 27.59 -9.70
CA LEU A 26 0.96 26.25 -10.16
C LEU A 26 1.54 25.15 -9.25
N ALA A 27 2.79 25.30 -8.81
CA ALA A 27 3.44 24.36 -7.91
C ALA A 27 2.70 24.23 -6.57
N LEU A 28 2.25 25.36 -5.99
CA LEU A 28 1.50 25.36 -4.73
C LEU A 28 0.15 24.65 -4.84
N LEU A 29 -0.54 24.76 -5.97
CA LEU A 29 -1.80 24.03 -6.21
C LEU A 29 -1.56 22.54 -6.44
N GLY A 30 -0.50 22.18 -7.18
CA GLY A 30 -0.17 20.78 -7.50
C GLY A 30 0.13 19.92 -6.27
N LEU A 31 0.85 20.47 -5.28
CA LEU A 31 1.23 19.73 -4.07
C LEU A 31 0.03 19.22 -3.26
N ARG A 32 -1.04 20.02 -3.13
CA ARG A 32 -2.23 19.63 -2.34
C ARG A 32 -3.03 18.51 -3.00
N VAL A 33 -3.06 18.45 -4.32
CA VAL A 33 -3.77 17.38 -5.05
C VAL A 33 -2.99 16.06 -4.99
N TYR A 34 -1.67 16.15 -5.05
CA TYR A 34 -0.80 14.98 -5.12
C TYR A 34 -0.86 14.11 -3.85
N SER A 35 -0.90 14.70 -2.66
CA SER A 35 -0.94 13.95 -1.40
C SER A 35 -2.20 13.08 -1.26
N GLY A 36 -3.37 13.63 -1.63
CA GLY A 36 -4.63 12.87 -1.61
C GLY A 36 -4.67 11.75 -2.66
N GLN A 37 -4.07 11.96 -3.83
CA GLN A 37 -3.95 10.91 -4.85
C GLN A 37 -3.03 9.78 -4.40
N GLN A 38 -1.90 10.11 -3.77
CA GLN A 38 -0.97 9.11 -3.24
C GLN A 38 -1.63 8.25 -2.16
N ALA A 39 -2.40 8.86 -1.23
CA ALA A 39 -3.13 8.12 -0.22
C ALA A 39 -4.17 7.14 -0.83
N ARG A 40 -4.91 7.59 -1.86
CA ARG A 40 -5.87 6.73 -2.58
C ARG A 40 -5.19 5.60 -3.34
N ALA A 41 -4.06 5.88 -3.98
CA ALA A 41 -3.27 4.88 -4.68
C ALA A 41 -2.76 3.80 -3.72
N ARG A 42 -2.18 4.22 -2.58
CA ARG A 42 -1.73 3.29 -1.54
C ARG A 42 -2.89 2.48 -0.96
N ASN A 43 -4.04 3.10 -0.65
CA ASN A 43 -5.24 2.37 -0.23
C ASN A 43 -5.70 1.31 -1.24
N SER A 44 -5.53 1.57 -2.53
CA SER A 44 -5.85 0.61 -3.59
C SER A 44 -4.89 -0.59 -3.58
N VAL A 45 -3.62 -0.37 -3.28
CA VAL A 45 -2.62 -1.43 -3.07
C VAL A 45 -2.97 -2.27 -1.83
N VAL A 46 -3.30 -1.64 -0.70
CA VAL A 46 -3.71 -2.36 0.53
C VAL A 46 -4.92 -3.25 0.28
N LYS A 47 -5.91 -2.76 -0.47
CA LYS A 47 -7.07 -3.56 -0.89
C LYS A 47 -6.66 -4.79 -1.71
N ALA A 48 -5.79 -4.60 -2.71
CA ALA A 48 -5.28 -5.70 -3.52
C ALA A 48 -4.47 -6.71 -2.69
N ASN A 49 -3.67 -6.23 -1.74
CA ASN A 49 -2.91 -7.07 -0.81
C ASN A 49 -3.85 -7.92 0.06
N ALA A 50 -4.89 -7.31 0.64
CA ALA A 50 -5.88 -8.03 1.44
C ALA A 50 -6.60 -9.13 0.64
N GLY A 51 -6.97 -8.85 -0.62
CA GLY A 51 -7.54 -9.87 -1.51
C GLY A 51 -6.57 -10.99 -1.89
N SER A 52 -5.29 -10.65 -2.06
CA SER A 52 -4.23 -11.64 -2.34
C SER A 52 -4.01 -12.55 -1.13
N ILE A 53 -3.96 -11.98 0.08
CA ILE A 53 -3.86 -12.71 1.34
C ILE A 53 -5.08 -13.62 1.56
N GLN A 54 -6.29 -13.12 1.31
CA GLN A 54 -7.51 -13.94 1.35
C GLN A 54 -7.38 -15.16 0.42
N THR A 55 -6.88 -14.96 -0.80
CA THR A 55 -6.71 -16.04 -1.80
C THR A 55 -5.68 -17.07 -1.33
N ILE A 56 -4.57 -16.62 -0.74
CA ILE A 56 -3.54 -17.50 -0.18
C ILE A 56 -4.13 -18.34 0.96
N ILE A 57 -4.83 -17.71 1.90
CA ILE A 57 -5.47 -18.42 3.02
C ILE A 57 -6.49 -19.41 2.47
N GLN A 58 -7.35 -19.00 1.54
CA GLN A 58 -8.35 -19.89 0.93
C GLN A 58 -7.72 -21.10 0.23
N SER A 59 -6.59 -20.91 -0.44
CA SER A 59 -5.82 -22.00 -1.05
C SER A 59 -5.30 -22.99 0.00
N GLU A 60 -4.77 -22.50 1.11
CA GLU A 60 -4.25 -23.36 2.18
C GLU A 60 -5.35 -24.13 2.92
N LEU A 61 -6.56 -23.56 3.02
CA LEU A 61 -7.72 -24.22 3.63
C LEU A 61 -8.26 -25.40 2.82
N ALA A 62 -7.89 -25.51 1.54
CA ALA A 62 -8.19 -26.69 0.74
C ALA A 62 -7.42 -27.92 1.27
N ASP A 63 -6.16 -27.72 1.65
CA ASP A 63 -5.25 -28.79 2.08
C ASP A 63 -5.26 -29.00 3.61
N ARG A 64 -5.49 -27.93 4.39
CA ARG A 64 -5.26 -27.87 5.84
C ARG A 64 -6.52 -27.48 6.59
N THR A 65 -6.54 -27.72 7.90
CA THR A 65 -7.63 -27.24 8.76
C THR A 65 -7.40 -25.78 9.15
N PRO A 66 -8.45 -24.98 9.41
CA PRO A 66 -8.32 -23.58 9.80
C PRO A 66 -7.40 -23.37 11.01
N VAL A 67 -7.50 -24.22 12.04
CA VAL A 67 -6.63 -24.13 13.21
C VAL A 67 -5.14 -24.27 12.85
N VAL A 68 -4.79 -25.23 11.98
CA VAL A 68 -3.40 -25.48 11.58
C VAL A 68 -2.83 -24.32 10.76
N VAL A 69 -3.66 -23.71 9.89
CA VAL A 69 -3.28 -22.51 9.13
C VAL A 69 -3.01 -21.34 10.07
N TRP A 70 -3.82 -21.16 11.12
CA TRP A 70 -3.66 -20.10 12.11
C TRP A 70 -2.46 -20.30 13.05
N ASP A 71 -2.27 -21.52 13.57
CA ASP A 71 -1.29 -21.81 14.63
C ASP A 71 0.08 -22.28 14.13
N GLY A 72 0.19 -22.71 12.86
CA GLY A 72 1.43 -23.18 12.27
C GLY A 72 1.97 -24.48 12.84
N THR A 73 1.10 -25.41 13.23
CA THR A 73 1.50 -26.69 13.83
C THR A 73 2.10 -27.72 12.85
N ASP A 74 2.18 -27.42 11.55
CA ASP A 74 2.75 -28.29 10.52
C ASP A 74 4.01 -27.70 9.84
N ALA A 75 4.62 -28.46 8.94
CA ALA A 75 5.81 -28.02 8.20
C ALA A 75 5.56 -26.87 7.21
N LYS A 76 4.29 -26.55 6.90
CA LYS A 76 3.92 -25.46 6.01
C LYS A 76 3.93 -24.10 6.72
N GLY A 77 3.88 -24.08 8.06
CA GLY A 77 3.99 -22.89 8.90
C GLY A 77 2.67 -22.13 9.12
N ASP A 78 2.69 -21.14 9.99
CA ASP A 78 1.53 -20.30 10.31
C ASP A 78 1.24 -19.27 9.19
N ILE A 79 0.20 -18.46 9.38
CA ILE A 79 -0.17 -17.41 8.42
C ILE A 79 0.95 -16.38 8.24
N ASN A 80 1.73 -16.10 9.29
CA ASN A 80 2.87 -15.19 9.18
C ASN A 80 3.86 -15.70 8.14
N LYS A 81 4.20 -16.98 8.22
CA LYS A 81 5.13 -17.61 7.28
C LYS A 81 4.52 -17.67 5.86
N LEU A 82 3.22 -17.94 5.72
CA LEU A 82 2.54 -17.90 4.42
C LEU A 82 2.57 -16.51 3.76
N ILE A 83 2.40 -15.45 4.55
CA ILE A 83 2.42 -14.07 4.06
C ILE A 83 3.84 -13.61 3.77
N LEU A 84 4.82 -14.00 4.59
CA LEU A 84 6.23 -13.78 4.29
C LEU A 84 6.64 -14.44 2.97
N ASP A 85 6.25 -15.70 2.76
CA ASP A 85 6.52 -16.44 1.52
C ASP A 85 5.83 -15.80 0.29
N SER A 86 4.74 -15.06 0.48
CA SER A 86 4.00 -14.39 -0.58
C SER A 86 4.67 -13.11 -1.13
N HIS A 87 5.68 -12.57 -0.42
CA HIS A 87 6.37 -11.32 -0.79
C HIS A 87 5.42 -10.11 -0.96
N ILE A 88 4.27 -10.11 -0.29
CA ILE A 88 3.36 -8.96 -0.25
C ILE A 88 3.87 -7.96 0.80
N HIS A 89 4.03 -6.69 0.41
CA HIS A 89 4.65 -5.64 1.26
C HIS A 89 3.67 -4.50 1.59
N ASN A 90 3.85 -3.82 2.72
CA ASN A 90 3.08 -2.64 3.08
C ASN A 90 3.49 -1.41 2.23
N PRO A 91 2.55 -0.73 1.54
CA PRO A 91 2.84 0.48 0.76
C PRO A 91 3.22 1.73 1.58
N VAL A 92 3.21 1.67 2.92
CA VAL A 92 3.54 2.78 3.83
C VAL A 92 4.96 2.69 4.40
N GLY A 93 5.63 1.53 4.28
CA GLY A 93 6.97 1.29 4.81
C GLY A 93 7.98 2.34 4.36
N VAL A 94 8.65 2.96 5.33
CA VAL A 94 9.61 4.05 5.14
C VAL A 94 11.02 3.47 5.00
N GLY A 95 11.32 2.83 3.87
CA GLY A 95 12.67 2.33 3.62
C GLY A 95 12.68 1.04 2.82
N ASP A 96 13.61 1.00 1.86
CA ASP A 96 14.12 -0.10 1.04
C ASP A 96 13.34 -1.40 0.84
N HIS A 97 13.40 -1.86 -0.41
CA HIS A 97 12.99 -3.19 -0.86
C HIS A 97 13.94 -4.29 -0.37
N THR A 98 14.39 -4.23 0.89
CA THR A 98 15.34 -5.19 1.45
C THR A 98 14.91 -5.56 2.87
N ASN A 99 14.27 -6.71 3.01
CA ASN A 99 14.21 -7.50 4.25
C ASN A 99 13.86 -6.71 5.53
N ASP A 100 13.02 -5.68 5.43
CA ASP A 100 12.63 -4.88 6.58
C ASP A 100 11.42 -5.55 7.26
N VAL A 101 11.67 -6.09 8.46
CA VAL A 101 10.62 -6.59 9.37
C VAL A 101 9.64 -5.46 9.74
N THR A 102 10.03 -4.19 9.52
CA THR A 102 9.26 -2.98 9.80
C THR A 102 8.21 -2.62 8.71
N GLY A 103 8.09 -3.43 7.64
CA GLY A 103 7.11 -3.25 6.55
C GLY A 103 6.24 -4.49 6.27
N GLN A 104 6.25 -5.45 7.19
CA GLN A 104 5.55 -6.72 7.05
C GLN A 104 4.04 -6.51 7.07
N GLN A 105 3.33 -7.13 6.12
CA GLN A 105 1.87 -7.27 6.21
C GLN A 105 1.56 -8.05 7.49
N THR A 106 0.92 -7.41 8.48
CA THR A 106 0.81 -8.01 9.81
C THR A 106 -0.04 -9.27 9.80
N THR A 107 0.36 -10.27 10.59
CA THR A 107 -0.48 -11.46 10.76
C THR A 107 -0.35 -12.14 12.12
N ASN A 108 -1.38 -12.94 12.38
CA ASN A 108 -1.75 -13.62 13.61
C ASN A 108 -2.07 -12.67 14.79
N GLY A 109 -3.37 -12.56 15.10
CA GLY A 109 -3.88 -11.82 16.26
C GLY A 109 -3.84 -10.29 16.16
N VAL A 110 -3.40 -9.74 15.03
CA VAL A 110 -3.42 -8.30 14.76
C VAL A 110 -4.82 -7.90 14.28
N ASN A 111 -5.28 -6.75 14.75
CA ASN A 111 -6.58 -6.16 14.41
C ASN A 111 -6.42 -4.69 13.99
N LEU A 112 -7.50 -4.05 13.55
CA LEU A 112 -7.49 -2.66 13.10
C LEU A 112 -6.83 -1.66 14.09
N ALA A 113 -7.04 -1.88 15.39
CA ALA A 113 -6.52 -0.99 16.43
C ALA A 113 -4.99 -1.09 16.58
N THR A 114 -4.42 -2.27 16.31
CA THR A 114 -3.00 -2.57 16.50
C THR A 114 -2.19 -2.52 15.19
N ALA A 115 -2.85 -2.69 14.04
CA ALA A 115 -2.22 -2.56 12.73
C ALA A 115 -1.64 -1.16 12.50
N SER A 116 -0.52 -1.08 11.79
CA SER A 116 0.01 0.19 11.26
C SER A 116 -0.72 0.60 9.99
N GLU A 117 -0.57 1.86 9.59
CA GLU A 117 -1.11 2.37 8.33
C GLU A 117 -0.65 1.50 7.15
N GLY A 118 -1.60 1.12 6.28
CA GLY A 118 -1.33 0.32 5.09
C GLY A 118 -1.08 -1.18 5.32
N GLU A 119 -1.10 -1.64 6.57
CA GLU A 119 -0.99 -3.05 6.87
C GLU A 119 -2.33 -3.77 6.69
N VAL A 120 -2.28 -4.97 6.11
CA VAL A 120 -3.33 -5.95 6.16
C VAL A 120 -3.22 -6.70 7.47
N TYR A 121 -4.36 -6.92 8.13
CA TYR A 121 -4.49 -7.71 9.33
C TYR A 121 -5.47 -8.87 9.10
N VAL A 122 -5.26 -9.95 9.84
CA VAL A 122 -6.09 -11.16 9.76
C VAL A 122 -6.49 -11.56 11.17
N GLU A 123 -7.79 -11.74 11.36
CA GLU A 123 -8.40 -12.22 12.59
C GLU A 123 -9.01 -13.61 12.35
N TYR A 124 -8.89 -14.50 13.34
CA TYR A 124 -9.45 -15.84 13.26
C TYR A 124 -10.42 -16.08 14.42
N SER A 125 -11.65 -16.48 14.10
CA SER A 125 -12.68 -16.78 15.08
C SER A 125 -13.72 -17.71 14.47
N ASN A 126 -14.20 -18.68 15.26
CA ASN A 126 -15.23 -19.64 14.85
C ASN A 126 -14.90 -20.32 13.50
N GLU A 127 -13.66 -20.74 13.29
CA GLU A 127 -13.19 -21.40 12.06
C GLU A 127 -13.20 -20.51 10.79
N VAL A 128 -13.44 -19.21 10.93
CA VAL A 128 -13.45 -18.24 9.83
C VAL A 128 -12.31 -17.24 9.98
N PHE A 129 -11.60 -16.98 8.89
CA PHE A 129 -10.64 -15.89 8.79
C PHE A 129 -11.33 -14.63 8.31
N SER A 130 -11.11 -13.53 9.01
CA SER A 130 -11.49 -12.18 8.61
C SER A 130 -10.25 -11.40 8.21
N ILE A 131 -10.20 -10.92 6.98
CA ILE A 131 -9.06 -10.22 6.37
C ILE A 131 -9.50 -8.80 6.01
N ASN A 132 -8.69 -7.81 6.38
CA ASN A 132 -8.86 -6.42 5.94
C ASN A 132 -7.54 -5.67 6.10
N GLY A 133 -7.45 -4.43 5.65
CA GLY A 133 -6.27 -3.60 5.89
C GLY A 133 -6.60 -2.23 6.46
N LYS A 134 -5.63 -1.61 7.11
CA LYS A 134 -5.76 -0.27 7.68
C LYS A 134 -5.52 0.78 6.59
N SER A 135 -6.47 1.70 6.47
CA SER A 135 -6.40 2.80 5.51
C SER A 135 -5.25 3.76 5.83
N MET A 136 -4.82 4.54 4.83
CA MET A 136 -3.87 5.65 4.98
C MET A 136 -4.36 6.78 5.90
N ASP A 137 -5.58 6.70 6.42
CA ASP A 137 -6.09 7.59 7.46
C ASP A 137 -5.78 7.09 8.89
N GLY A 138 -5.15 5.92 9.02
CA GLY A 138 -4.74 5.32 10.28
C GLY A 138 -5.88 4.93 11.22
N THR A 139 -7.14 5.00 10.78
CA THR A 139 -8.30 4.84 11.67
C THR A 139 -9.29 3.82 11.13
N ASN A 140 -9.55 3.84 9.82
CA ASN A 140 -10.59 3.03 9.22
C ASN A 140 -10.01 1.81 8.49
N PRO A 141 -10.80 0.74 8.34
CA PRO A 141 -10.44 -0.33 7.43
C PRO A 141 -10.62 0.11 5.97
N VAL A 142 -9.89 -0.52 5.05
CA VAL A 142 -10.01 -0.24 3.61
C VAL A 142 -11.30 -0.81 3.01
N TYR A 143 -11.78 -1.95 3.54
CA TYR A 143 -13.10 -2.49 3.23
C TYR A 143 -14.08 -2.22 4.37
N SER A 144 -15.31 -1.82 4.04
CA SER A 144 -16.40 -1.64 5.02
C SER A 144 -16.86 -2.95 5.65
N THR A 145 -16.66 -4.06 4.94
CA THR A 145 -16.93 -5.42 5.39
C THR A 145 -15.67 -6.24 5.17
N ASN A 146 -15.24 -6.98 6.19
CA ASN A 146 -14.05 -7.81 6.09
C ASN A 146 -14.21 -8.85 4.99
N LEU A 147 -13.12 -9.12 4.26
CA LEU A 147 -13.04 -10.28 3.40
C LEU A 147 -12.99 -11.52 4.29
N THR A 148 -13.65 -12.60 3.87
CA THR A 148 -13.66 -13.84 4.65
C THR A 148 -13.04 -14.98 3.86
N ALA A 149 -12.32 -15.85 4.58
CA ALA A 149 -11.87 -17.14 4.06
C ALA A 149 -12.29 -18.23 5.05
N GLN A 150 -12.88 -19.29 4.53
CA GLN A 150 -13.37 -20.44 5.28
C GLN A 150 -13.34 -21.66 4.37
N ARG A 151 -13.27 -22.85 4.96
CA ARG A 151 -13.24 -24.10 4.20
C ARG A 151 -14.55 -24.37 3.47
#